data_AF-J9JED4-F1
#
_entry.id   AF-J9JED4-F1
#
_cell.length_a   1.000
_cell.length_b   1.000
_cell.length_c   1.000
_cell.angle_alpha   90.00
_cell.angle_beta   90.00
_cell.angle_gamma   90.00
#
_symmetry.space_group_name_H-M   'P 1'
#
loop_
_entity.id
_entity.type
_entity.pdbx_description
1 polymer ?
#
loop_
_entity_poly.entity_id
_entity_poly.type
_entity_poly.pdbx_seq_one_letter_code
_entity_poly.pdbx_strand_id
1 'polypeptide(L)'
;NTDVGIIDGLSGIQQSVDDYPVDTISKRFRYDVALVATLMDLEEEILEGLKTHDLDDYLKGPFTVVIKESCDGMGDVSEKHGSGPAVPEKAVRFSFTLMSITVAHERGSARIFEESKPNSELCCKPLCLMLADESDHETLTAILSPLIAEREAMKNSALILYMAGIPRIFKFIFRGTGYDEKLVREVEGLEASGSTYICTLCDATRLEASQNLILHSVTRNHAENLERYEVWRSNPYHEAVDELRHRVKGVSAKPFIETVPSIDALHCDIGNAAEFYKIFQFEIGEVYKNPSPTKEERKR
;
A
#
# COMPACT_ATOMS: atom_id res chain seq x y z
N ASN A 1 17.43 -18.07 -11.27
CA ASN A 1 16.53 -18.36 -12.40
C ASN A 1 15.84 -17.06 -12.79
N THR A 2 16.07 -16.56 -14.00
CA THR A 2 15.50 -15.31 -14.54
C THR A 2 14.34 -15.56 -15.51
N ASP A 3 14.06 -16.81 -15.85
CA ASP A 3 13.06 -17.19 -16.85
C ASP A 3 11.67 -17.44 -16.21
N VAL A 4 11.45 -16.86 -15.01
CA VAL A 4 10.22 -17.04 -14.25
C VAL A 4 9.19 -16.03 -14.74
N GLY A 5 8.06 -16.51 -15.27
CA GLY A 5 6.93 -15.67 -15.66
C GLY A 5 5.86 -15.61 -14.57
N ILE A 6 4.62 -15.91 -14.95
CA ILE A 6 3.50 -16.02 -14.02
C ILE A 6 3.68 -17.26 -13.15
N ILE A 7 3.55 -17.08 -11.84
CA ILE A 7 3.62 -18.14 -10.83
C ILE A 7 2.36 -18.17 -9.98
N ASP A 8 2.16 -19.29 -9.28
CA ASP A 8 1.10 -19.40 -8.30
C ASP A 8 1.36 -18.49 -7.09
N GLY A 9 0.38 -17.64 -6.75
CA GLY A 9 0.48 -16.76 -5.59
C GLY A 9 0.55 -17.52 -4.27
N LEU A 10 0.01 -18.75 -4.22
CA LEU A 10 0.12 -19.65 -3.07
C LEU A 10 1.57 -19.97 -2.68
N SER A 11 2.53 -19.77 -3.59
CA SER A 11 3.97 -19.86 -3.30
C SER A 11 4.40 -21.14 -2.57
N GLY A 12 3.72 -22.26 -2.87
CA GLY A 12 4.02 -23.59 -2.31
C GLY A 12 3.27 -23.96 -1.03
N ILE A 13 2.28 -23.17 -0.58
CA ILE A 13 1.39 -23.56 0.52
C ILE A 13 0.75 -24.91 0.20
N GLN A 14 0.89 -25.87 1.13
CA GLN A 14 0.28 -27.19 0.99
C GLN A 14 -1.23 -27.11 1.18
N GLN A 15 -1.97 -27.64 0.23
CA GLN A 15 -3.42 -27.79 0.33
C GLN A 15 -3.73 -29.18 0.88
N SER A 16 -3.58 -29.33 2.19
CA SER A 16 -4.01 -30.52 2.94
C SER A 16 -5.33 -30.26 3.64
N VAL A 17 -6.16 -31.28 3.80
CA VAL A 17 -7.38 -31.21 4.62
C VAL A 17 -7.09 -31.06 6.12
N ASP A 18 -5.86 -31.37 6.53
CA ASP A 18 -5.40 -31.23 7.91
C ASP A 18 -4.94 -29.80 8.25
N ASP A 19 -4.65 -28.99 7.22
CA ASP A 19 -4.12 -27.63 7.35
C ASP A 19 -5.23 -26.57 7.22
N TYR A 20 -4.87 -25.30 7.45
CA TYR A 20 -5.80 -24.18 7.28
C TYR A 20 -6.33 -24.13 5.83
N PRO A 21 -7.65 -24.05 5.61
CA PRO A 21 -8.20 -23.99 4.26
C PRO A 21 -7.81 -22.68 3.60
N VAL A 22 -7.09 -22.77 2.48
CA VAL A 22 -6.69 -21.62 1.67
C VAL A 22 -7.56 -21.55 0.44
N ASP A 23 -8.78 -21.03 0.66
CA ASP A 23 -9.86 -20.92 -0.32
C ASP A 23 -9.69 -19.66 -1.20
N THR A 24 -8.56 -19.60 -1.91
CA THR A 24 -8.22 -18.52 -2.83
C THR A 24 -7.59 -19.05 -4.11
N ILE A 25 -7.72 -18.28 -5.19
CA ILE A 25 -6.97 -18.47 -6.41
C ILE A 25 -6.12 -17.22 -6.61
N SER A 26 -4.80 -17.40 -6.66
CA SER A 26 -3.87 -16.29 -6.89
C SER A 26 -2.85 -16.58 -7.98
N LYS A 27 -2.50 -15.54 -8.73
CA LYS A 27 -1.41 -15.53 -9.70
C LYS A 27 -0.63 -14.24 -9.58
N ARG A 28 0.69 -14.33 -9.64
CA ARG A 28 1.58 -13.19 -9.51
C ARG A 28 2.80 -13.33 -10.41
N PHE A 29 3.49 -12.21 -10.62
CA PHE A 29 4.89 -12.24 -11.07
C PHE A 29 5.82 -12.24 -9.85
N ARG A 30 7.05 -12.73 -10.04
CA ARG A 30 8.13 -12.46 -9.09
C ARG A 30 8.51 -10.98 -9.24
N TYR A 31 8.63 -10.27 -8.12
CA TYR A 31 8.65 -8.82 -8.13
C TYR A 31 9.88 -8.25 -8.87
N ASP A 32 11.06 -8.81 -8.62
CA ASP A 32 12.29 -8.47 -9.34
C ASP A 32 12.16 -8.66 -10.86
N VAL A 33 11.54 -9.74 -11.34
CA VAL A 33 11.34 -9.99 -12.78
C VAL A 33 10.35 -8.97 -13.36
N ALA A 34 9.27 -8.65 -12.64
CA ALA A 34 8.32 -7.63 -13.07
C ALA A 34 8.97 -6.24 -13.18
N LEU A 35 9.87 -5.90 -12.25
CA LEU A 35 10.64 -4.65 -12.29
C LEU A 35 11.64 -4.65 -13.44
N VAL A 36 12.35 -5.76 -13.69
CA VAL A 36 13.25 -5.89 -14.84
C VAL A 36 12.49 -5.70 -16.15
N ALA A 37 11.35 -6.38 -16.32
CA ALA A 37 10.51 -6.24 -17.51
C ALA A 37 10.05 -4.78 -17.69
N THR A 38 9.58 -4.14 -16.63
CA THR A 38 9.13 -2.74 -16.67
C THR A 38 10.27 -1.76 -16.99
N LEU A 39 11.48 -2.01 -16.48
CA LEU A 39 12.65 -1.18 -16.78
C LEU A 39 13.08 -1.35 -18.24
N MET A 40 13.02 -2.57 -18.79
CA MET A 40 13.33 -2.82 -20.20
C MET A 40 12.28 -2.21 -21.13
N ASP A 41 11.00 -2.22 -20.74
CA ASP A 41 9.95 -1.53 -21.49
C ASP A 41 10.18 0.00 -21.56
N LEU A 42 10.92 0.56 -20.61
CA LEU A 42 11.26 1.99 -20.51
C LEU A 42 12.69 2.31 -21.01
N GLU A 43 13.34 1.37 -21.70
CA GLU A 43 14.73 1.51 -22.11
C GLU A 43 14.95 2.75 -22.98
N GLU A 44 14.07 2.99 -23.97
CA GLU A 44 14.20 4.13 -24.88
C GLU A 44 14.01 5.47 -24.14
N GLU A 45 13.03 5.56 -23.24
CA GLU A 45 12.76 6.74 -22.43
C GLU A 45 13.90 7.04 -21.44
N ILE A 46 14.52 6.01 -20.87
CA ILE A 46 15.68 6.16 -19.99
C ILE A 46 16.87 6.75 -20.77
N LEU A 47 17.14 6.24 -21.98
CA LEU A 47 18.22 6.73 -22.82
C LEU A 47 17.94 8.16 -23.32
N GLU A 48 16.71 8.46 -23.72
CA GLU A 48 16.33 9.81 -24.12
C GLU A 48 16.39 10.80 -22.95
N GLY A 49 16.05 10.34 -21.74
CA GLY A 49 16.20 11.09 -20.51
C GLY A 49 17.65 11.45 -20.19
N LEU A 50 18.60 10.53 -20.43
CA LEU A 50 20.04 10.83 -20.30
C LEU A 50 20.47 11.92 -21.27
N LYS A 51 20.10 11.81 -22.56
CA LYS A 51 20.43 12.80 -23.60
C LYS A 51 19.87 14.18 -23.29
N THR A 52 18.60 14.24 -22.88
CA THR A 52 17.90 15.50 -22.54
C THR A 52 18.58 16.24 -21.39
N HIS A 53 19.29 15.52 -20.52
CA HIS A 53 20.07 16.06 -19.41
C HIS A 53 21.56 16.24 -19.72
N ASP A 54 21.98 16.16 -20.99
CA ASP A 54 23.38 16.23 -21.44
C ASP A 54 24.29 15.19 -20.73
N LEU A 55 23.74 14.02 -20.41
CA LEU A 55 24.47 12.90 -19.82
C LEU A 55 24.83 11.87 -20.89
N ASP A 56 25.99 11.24 -20.71
CA ASP A 56 26.46 10.20 -21.61
C ASP A 56 25.54 8.97 -21.60
N ASP A 57 25.16 8.50 -22.79
CA ASP A 57 24.37 7.27 -22.94
C ASP A 57 25.08 6.04 -22.34
N TYR A 58 26.40 6.06 -22.15
CA TYR A 58 27.14 4.97 -21.52
C TYR A 58 27.23 5.05 -19.99
N LEU A 59 26.52 5.98 -19.37
CA LEU A 59 26.46 6.13 -17.92
C LEU A 59 25.88 4.86 -17.27
N LYS A 60 26.62 4.32 -16.30
CA LYS A 60 26.30 3.04 -15.63
C LYS A 60 25.49 3.18 -14.35
N GLY A 61 25.32 4.39 -13.83
CA GLY A 61 24.61 4.66 -12.57
C GLY A 61 25.54 4.82 -11.35
N PRO A 62 25.01 4.73 -10.12
CA PRO A 62 23.73 4.11 -9.79
C PRO A 62 22.50 4.97 -10.13
N PHE A 63 21.52 4.34 -10.77
CA PHE A 63 20.17 4.87 -10.97
C PHE A 63 19.32 4.54 -9.75
N THR A 64 18.54 5.50 -9.27
CA THR A 64 17.58 5.35 -8.19
C THR A 64 16.18 5.40 -8.78
N VAL A 65 15.45 4.30 -8.65
CA VAL A 65 14.10 4.11 -9.18
C VAL A 65 13.13 4.24 -8.02
N VAL A 66 12.19 5.20 -8.12
CA VAL A 66 11.12 5.36 -7.14
C VAL A 66 9.89 4.61 -7.65
N ILE A 67 9.39 3.67 -6.85
CA ILE A 67 8.24 2.82 -7.17
C ILE A 67 7.10 3.20 -6.23
N LYS A 68 5.94 3.51 -6.78
CA LYS A 68 4.68 3.59 -6.03
C LYS A 68 4.08 2.19 -5.96
N GLU A 69 3.88 1.67 -4.78
CA GLU A 69 3.13 0.41 -4.55
C GLU A 69 1.68 0.75 -4.22
N SER A 70 0.77 -0.04 -4.76
CA SER A 70 -0.67 0.12 -4.56
C SER A 70 -1.32 -1.23 -4.33
N CYS A 71 -2.29 -1.29 -3.42
CA CYS A 71 -3.08 -2.49 -3.18
C CYS A 71 -4.53 -2.06 -2.92
N ASP A 72 -5.47 -2.70 -3.59
CA ASP A 72 -6.88 -2.41 -3.45
C ASP A 72 -7.72 -3.70 -3.44
N GLY A 73 -8.70 -3.75 -2.53
CA GLY A 73 -9.76 -4.74 -2.52
C GLY A 73 -10.94 -4.32 -3.40
N MET A 74 -11.48 -5.29 -4.14
CA MET A 74 -12.64 -5.14 -5.01
C MET A 74 -13.76 -6.06 -4.53
N GLY A 75 -14.95 -5.50 -4.33
CA GLY A 75 -16.18 -6.26 -4.12
C GLY A 75 -16.85 -6.68 -5.42
N ASP A 76 -17.92 -7.45 -5.32
CA ASP A 76 -18.81 -7.83 -6.42
C ASP A 76 -18.10 -8.53 -7.59
N VAL A 77 -17.10 -9.35 -7.29
CA VAL A 77 -16.35 -10.15 -8.27
C VAL A 77 -16.95 -11.54 -8.34
N SER A 78 -17.92 -11.75 -9.24
CA SER A 78 -18.69 -13.01 -9.29
C SER A 78 -17.84 -14.26 -9.42
N GLU A 79 -18.12 -15.24 -8.55
CA GLU A 79 -17.53 -16.57 -8.66
C GLU A 79 -18.01 -17.27 -9.94
N LYS A 80 -17.12 -18.08 -10.54
CA LYS A 80 -17.47 -18.89 -11.71
C LYS A 80 -17.75 -20.33 -11.29
N HIS A 81 -18.71 -20.96 -11.95
CA HIS A 81 -18.81 -22.43 -11.90
C HIS A 81 -17.51 -23.08 -12.38
N GLY A 82 -17.10 -24.16 -11.73
CA GLY A 82 -15.88 -24.88 -12.10
C GLY A 82 -15.49 -25.94 -11.07
N SER A 83 -14.30 -26.51 -11.25
CA SER A 83 -13.72 -27.52 -10.36
C SER A 83 -12.74 -26.95 -9.32
N GLY A 84 -12.66 -25.62 -9.19
CA GLY A 84 -11.78 -24.95 -8.24
C GLY A 84 -12.30 -25.01 -6.80
N PRO A 85 -11.52 -24.49 -5.83
CA PRO A 85 -12.05 -24.25 -4.49
C PRO A 85 -13.22 -23.27 -4.56
N ALA A 86 -14.07 -23.29 -3.53
CA ALA A 86 -15.04 -22.22 -3.35
C ALA A 86 -14.26 -20.93 -3.04
N VAL A 87 -14.44 -19.88 -3.83
CA VAL A 87 -13.69 -18.63 -3.67
C VAL A 87 -14.64 -17.48 -3.28
N PRO A 88 -14.17 -16.48 -2.53
CA PRO A 88 -15.00 -15.33 -2.21
C PRO A 88 -15.31 -14.52 -3.49
N GLU A 89 -16.48 -13.89 -3.53
CA GLU A 89 -16.86 -12.96 -4.60
C GLU A 89 -16.19 -11.58 -4.47
N LYS A 90 -14.89 -11.61 -4.17
CA LYS A 90 -14.03 -10.46 -3.91
C LYS A 90 -12.66 -10.73 -4.52
N ALA A 91 -11.95 -9.67 -4.86
CA ALA A 91 -10.57 -9.77 -5.32
C ALA A 91 -9.69 -8.75 -4.62
N VAL A 92 -8.42 -9.08 -4.48
CA VAL A 92 -7.38 -8.12 -4.09
C VAL A 92 -6.37 -8.04 -5.22
N ARG A 93 -5.99 -6.81 -5.56
CA ARG A 93 -4.99 -6.54 -6.59
C ARG A 93 -3.85 -5.75 -5.99
N PHE A 94 -2.65 -6.33 -6.05
CA PHE A 94 -1.41 -5.63 -5.76
C PHE A 94 -0.73 -5.21 -7.06
N SER A 95 -0.36 -3.95 -7.16
CA SER A 95 0.22 -3.32 -8.35
C SER A 95 1.36 -2.38 -7.99
N PHE A 96 2.15 -2.01 -8.99
CA PHE A 96 3.17 -0.98 -8.83
C PHE A 96 3.24 -0.05 -10.05
N THR A 97 3.73 1.15 -9.83
CA THR A 97 4.00 2.14 -10.86
C THR A 97 5.43 2.64 -10.69
N LEU A 98 6.20 2.67 -11.78
CA LEU A 98 7.50 3.32 -11.77
C LEU A 98 7.29 4.84 -11.87
N MET A 99 7.57 5.56 -10.79
CA MET A 99 7.25 6.99 -10.69
C MET A 99 8.34 7.88 -11.27
N SER A 100 9.60 7.58 -10.97
CA SER A 100 10.73 8.34 -11.48
C SER A 100 12.03 7.55 -11.44
N ILE A 101 12.98 7.94 -12.29
CA ILE A 101 14.35 7.44 -12.30
C ILE A 101 15.28 8.63 -12.17
N THR A 102 16.15 8.59 -11.18
CA THR A 102 17.15 9.62 -10.92
C THR A 102 18.54 9.03 -10.96
N VAL A 103 19.50 9.72 -11.57
CA VAL A 103 20.91 9.30 -11.59
C VAL A 103 21.78 10.36 -10.92
N ALA A 104 22.68 9.92 -10.04
CA ALA A 104 23.68 10.79 -9.45
C ALA A 104 24.88 10.94 -10.40
N HIS A 105 25.42 12.15 -10.51
CA HIS A 105 26.60 12.49 -11.31
C HIS A 105 27.43 13.59 -10.62
N GLU A 106 28.59 13.94 -11.15
CA GLU A 106 29.55 14.84 -10.48
C GLU A 106 28.99 16.21 -10.06
N ARG A 107 27.94 16.70 -10.75
CA ARG A 107 27.33 18.02 -10.49
C ARG A 107 26.03 17.95 -9.69
N GLY A 108 25.62 16.77 -9.21
CA GLY A 108 24.38 16.58 -8.44
C GLY A 108 23.62 15.33 -8.86
N SER A 109 22.30 15.46 -9.03
CA SER A 109 21.42 14.38 -9.46
C SER A 109 20.46 14.87 -10.53
N ALA A 110 20.27 14.08 -11.59
CA ALA A 110 19.33 14.36 -12.66
C ALA A 110 18.19 13.34 -12.65
N ARG A 111 16.95 13.84 -12.70
CA ARG A 111 15.75 13.00 -12.82
C ARG A 111 15.45 12.77 -14.29
N ILE A 112 15.96 11.66 -14.81
CA ILE A 112 15.93 11.33 -16.25
C ILE A 112 14.60 10.77 -16.73
N PHE A 113 13.77 10.25 -15.81
CA PHE A 113 12.43 9.79 -16.11
C PHE A 113 11.49 10.23 -14.99
N GLU A 114 10.28 10.65 -15.37
CA GLU A 114 9.17 10.93 -14.48
C GLU A 114 7.87 10.57 -15.16
N GLU A 115 7.03 9.77 -14.50
CA GLU A 115 5.73 9.39 -15.01
C GLU A 115 4.81 10.60 -15.06
N SER A 116 4.39 10.97 -16.28
CA SER A 116 3.55 12.13 -16.55
C SER A 116 2.13 12.00 -15.99
N LYS A 117 1.60 10.77 -15.92
CA LYS A 117 0.24 10.47 -15.47
C LYS A 117 0.25 9.35 -14.43
N PRO A 118 0.74 9.61 -13.20
CA PRO A 118 1.03 8.57 -12.20
C PRO A 118 -0.18 7.82 -11.65
N ASN A 119 -1.39 8.26 -11.99
CA ASN A 119 -2.65 7.61 -11.62
C ASN A 119 -3.40 7.04 -12.85
N SER A 120 -2.76 6.98 -14.02
CA SER A 120 -3.34 6.29 -15.19
C SER A 120 -3.24 4.78 -15.01
N GLU A 121 -4.29 4.09 -15.43
CA GLU A 121 -4.37 2.65 -15.60
C GLU A 121 -3.25 2.08 -16.49
N LEU A 122 -2.70 2.87 -17.42
CA LEU A 122 -1.65 2.44 -18.35
C LEU A 122 -0.28 2.24 -17.67
N CYS A 123 -0.01 3.02 -16.62
CA CYS A 123 1.26 2.97 -15.87
C CYS A 123 1.20 2.06 -14.64
N CYS A 124 -0.01 1.71 -14.18
CA CYS A 124 -0.22 0.85 -13.02
C CYS A 124 -0.08 -0.63 -13.42
N LYS A 125 1.11 -1.18 -13.23
CA LYS A 125 1.44 -2.56 -13.63
C LYS A 125 0.92 -3.55 -12.58
N PRO A 126 0.05 -4.51 -12.96
CA PRO A 126 -0.43 -5.52 -12.02
C PRO A 126 0.71 -6.48 -11.66
N LEU A 127 0.85 -6.77 -10.37
CA LEU A 127 1.89 -7.67 -9.86
C LEU A 127 1.32 -8.97 -9.29
N CYS A 128 0.21 -8.86 -8.55
CA CYS A 128 -0.48 -10.00 -7.96
C CYS A 128 -1.98 -9.80 -7.98
N LEU A 129 -2.70 -10.81 -8.46
CA LEU A 129 -4.15 -10.91 -8.42
C LEU A 129 -4.52 -12.08 -7.52
N MET A 130 -5.48 -11.88 -6.64
CA MET A 130 -6.06 -12.95 -5.83
C MET A 130 -7.57 -12.79 -5.71
N LEU A 131 -8.28 -13.90 -5.70
CA LEU A 131 -9.69 -13.95 -5.29
C LEU A 131 -9.72 -14.14 -3.78
N ALA A 132 -9.75 -13.04 -3.04
CA ALA A 132 -9.70 -12.99 -1.58
C ALA A 132 -10.45 -11.75 -1.08
N ASP A 133 -10.89 -11.78 0.18
CA ASP A 133 -11.30 -10.57 0.88
C ASP A 133 -10.04 -9.91 1.48
N GLU A 134 -9.85 -8.61 1.28
CA GLU A 134 -8.77 -7.87 1.95
C GLU A 134 -8.91 -7.87 3.48
N SER A 135 -10.11 -8.19 3.98
CA SER A 135 -10.42 -8.28 5.41
C SER A 135 -10.13 -9.69 5.98
N ASP A 136 -9.84 -10.68 5.13
CA ASP A 136 -9.31 -11.99 5.55
C ASP A 136 -7.79 -11.88 5.68
N HIS A 137 -7.34 -11.56 6.89
CA HIS A 137 -5.94 -11.26 7.19
C HIS A 137 -5.04 -12.47 6.95
N GLU A 138 -5.50 -13.68 7.30
CA GLU A 138 -4.75 -14.92 7.11
C GLU A 138 -4.48 -15.18 5.62
N THR A 139 -5.51 -15.10 4.78
CA THR A 139 -5.34 -15.29 3.33
C THR A 139 -4.51 -14.17 2.72
N LEU A 140 -4.77 -12.91 3.09
CA LEU A 140 -4.04 -11.75 2.55
C LEU A 140 -2.54 -11.84 2.86
N THR A 141 -2.18 -12.13 4.12
CA THR A 141 -0.78 -12.25 4.54
C THR A 141 -0.09 -13.46 3.91
N ALA A 142 -0.79 -14.60 3.79
CA ALA A 142 -0.26 -15.80 3.15
C ALA A 142 0.13 -15.54 1.69
N ILE A 143 -0.69 -14.80 0.93
CA ILE A 143 -0.43 -14.52 -0.49
C ILE A 143 0.56 -13.36 -0.69
N LEU A 144 0.50 -12.30 0.13
CA LEU A 144 1.34 -11.12 -0.07
C LEU A 144 2.72 -11.22 0.59
N SER A 145 2.89 -12.01 1.65
CA SER A 145 4.18 -12.10 2.36
C SER A 145 5.38 -12.50 1.47
N PRO A 146 5.27 -13.36 0.44
CA PRO A 146 6.36 -13.60 -0.50
C PRO A 146 6.78 -12.35 -1.28
N LEU A 147 5.82 -11.51 -1.69
CA LEU A 147 6.12 -10.24 -2.37
C LEU A 147 6.82 -9.25 -1.43
N ILE A 148 6.40 -9.21 -0.16
CA ILE A 148 7.06 -8.36 0.83
C ILE A 148 8.49 -8.85 1.10
N ALA A 149 8.70 -10.16 1.18
CA ALA A 149 10.05 -10.71 1.30
C ALA A 149 10.94 -10.36 0.10
N GLU A 150 10.41 -10.46 -1.12
CA GLU A 150 11.09 -10.03 -2.35
C GLU A 150 11.42 -8.52 -2.32
N ARG A 151 10.45 -7.68 -1.91
CA ARG A 151 10.60 -6.23 -1.74
C ARG A 151 11.70 -5.86 -0.75
N GLU A 152 11.71 -6.46 0.44
CA GLU A 152 12.72 -6.18 1.48
C GLU A 152 14.13 -6.61 1.05
N ALA A 153 14.24 -7.72 0.30
CA ALA A 153 15.51 -8.13 -0.28
C ALA A 153 16.02 -7.10 -1.31
N MET A 154 15.11 -6.53 -2.12
CA MET A 154 15.47 -5.54 -3.14
C MET A 154 15.86 -4.18 -2.56
N LYS A 155 15.29 -3.75 -1.42
CA LYS A 155 15.65 -2.48 -0.75
C LYS A 155 17.14 -2.40 -0.39
N ASN A 156 17.74 -3.54 -0.05
CA ASN A 156 19.13 -3.63 0.39
C ASN A 156 20.08 -4.17 -0.70
N SER A 157 19.63 -4.19 -1.95
CA SER A 157 20.37 -4.74 -3.09
C SER A 157 20.51 -3.71 -4.22
N ALA A 158 21.25 -4.08 -5.26
CA ALA A 158 21.34 -3.34 -6.50
C ALA A 158 21.13 -4.30 -7.68
N LEU A 159 20.24 -3.92 -8.60
CA LEU A 159 20.00 -4.65 -9.84
C LEU A 159 21.04 -4.24 -10.88
N ILE A 160 21.67 -5.22 -11.53
CA ILE A 160 22.49 -5.00 -12.71
C ILE A 160 21.67 -5.46 -13.92
N LEU A 161 21.37 -4.53 -14.83
CA LEU A 161 20.57 -4.78 -16.02
C LEU A 161 21.27 -4.23 -17.25
N TYR A 162 21.36 -5.05 -18.30
CA TYR A 162 21.92 -4.62 -19.57
C TYR A 162 20.85 -3.88 -20.37
N MET A 163 21.16 -2.63 -20.72
CA MET A 163 20.35 -1.81 -21.62
C MET A 163 21.27 -1.30 -22.74
N ALA A 164 20.89 -1.46 -24.00
CA ALA A 164 21.66 -1.12 -25.19
C ALA A 164 23.10 -1.68 -25.14
N GLY A 165 23.27 -2.87 -24.59
CA GLY A 165 24.56 -3.55 -24.42
C GLY A 165 25.42 -3.06 -23.24
N ILE A 166 24.94 -2.11 -22.44
CA ILE A 166 25.69 -1.52 -21.31
C ILE A 166 25.08 -1.97 -19.98
N PRO A 167 25.87 -2.56 -19.06
CA PRO A 167 25.38 -2.93 -17.74
C PRO A 167 25.18 -1.68 -16.88
N ARG A 168 23.94 -1.42 -16.49
CA ARG A 168 23.54 -0.32 -15.61
C ARG A 168 23.10 -0.85 -14.24
N ILE A 169 23.38 -0.06 -13.21
CA ILE A 169 23.11 -0.40 -11.82
C ILE A 169 21.89 0.39 -11.34
N PHE A 170 20.86 -0.30 -10.87
CA PHE A 170 19.63 0.28 -10.35
C PHE A 170 19.44 -0.04 -8.86
N LYS A 171 18.97 0.94 -8.11
CA LYS A 171 18.51 0.82 -6.73
C LYS A 171 17.06 1.22 -6.66
N PHE A 172 16.31 0.61 -5.75
CA PHE A 172 14.86 0.80 -5.65
C PHE A 172 14.48 1.48 -4.34
N ILE A 173 13.56 2.43 -4.44
CA ILE A 173 12.86 3.04 -3.32
C ILE A 173 11.38 2.71 -3.50
N PHE A 174 10.85 1.85 -2.64
CA PHE A 174 9.45 1.48 -2.63
C PHE A 174 8.67 2.45 -1.75
N ARG A 175 7.55 2.97 -2.27
CA ARG A 175 6.66 3.88 -1.57
C ARG A 175 5.26 3.30 -1.62
N GLY A 176 4.86 2.64 -0.54
CA GLY A 176 3.50 2.13 -0.38
C GLY A 176 2.53 3.27 -0.08
N THR A 177 1.96 3.90 -1.11
CA THR A 177 1.04 5.05 -0.98
C THR A 177 -0.31 4.85 -1.65
N GLY A 178 -0.48 3.84 -2.50
CA GLY A 178 -1.76 3.55 -3.16
C GLY A 178 -2.63 2.57 -2.37
N TYR A 179 -2.88 2.88 -1.10
CA TYR A 179 -3.69 2.07 -0.19
C TYR A 179 -4.78 2.98 0.41
N ASP A 180 -6.00 2.49 0.51
CA ASP A 180 -7.05 3.22 1.25
C ASP A 180 -6.79 3.15 2.76
N GLU A 181 -7.46 4.00 3.55
CA GLU A 181 -7.20 4.04 5.00
C GLU A 181 -7.52 2.71 5.67
N LYS A 182 -8.54 1.98 5.19
CA LYS A 182 -8.93 0.68 5.74
C LYS A 182 -7.78 -0.31 5.62
N LEU A 183 -7.22 -0.46 4.42
CA LEU A 183 -6.14 -1.38 4.15
C LEU A 183 -4.83 -0.93 4.81
N VAL A 184 -4.53 0.38 4.86
CA VAL A 184 -3.37 0.87 5.62
C VAL A 184 -3.47 0.43 7.09
N ARG A 185 -4.64 0.60 7.72
CA ARG A 185 -4.83 0.18 9.11
C ARG A 185 -4.63 -1.32 9.29
N GLU A 186 -5.16 -2.11 8.38
CA GLU A 186 -5.04 -3.58 8.41
C GLU A 186 -3.57 -4.02 8.31
N VAL A 187 -2.81 -3.49 7.35
CA VAL A 187 -1.43 -3.94 7.07
C VAL A 187 -0.38 -3.32 7.99
N GLU A 188 -0.68 -2.17 8.60
CA GLU A 188 0.15 -1.50 9.62
C GLU A 188 -0.29 -1.82 11.05
N GLY A 189 -1.23 -2.76 11.24
CA GLY A 189 -1.62 -3.27 12.55
C GLY A 189 -2.36 -2.27 13.45
N LEU A 190 -3.00 -1.28 12.85
CA LEU A 190 -3.78 -0.25 13.53
C LEU A 190 -5.22 -0.71 13.72
N GLU A 191 -5.86 -0.25 14.80
CA GLU A 191 -7.31 -0.38 14.93
C GLU A 191 -8.06 0.24 13.73
N ALA A 192 -9.23 -0.32 13.41
CA ALA A 192 -10.07 0.11 12.30
C ALA A 192 -10.49 1.60 12.39
N SER A 193 -10.98 2.17 11.27
CA SER A 193 -11.28 3.61 11.13
C SER A 193 -12.33 4.16 12.12
N GLY A 194 -13.11 3.29 12.75
CA GLY A 194 -14.03 3.64 13.83
C GLY A 194 -13.37 3.93 15.19
N SER A 195 -12.05 3.70 15.31
CA SER A 195 -11.31 3.91 16.56
C SER A 195 -11.38 5.35 17.07
N THR A 196 -11.09 5.50 18.36
CA THR A 196 -10.76 6.80 18.95
C THR A 196 -9.44 7.34 18.42
N TYR A 197 -8.50 6.50 17.97
CA TYR A 197 -7.27 6.89 17.28
C TYR A 197 -7.52 7.05 15.79
N ILE A 198 -7.71 8.30 15.35
CA ILE A 198 -8.31 8.59 14.04
C ILE A 198 -7.32 8.68 12.89
N CYS A 199 -6.02 8.75 13.17
CA CYS A 199 -5.02 9.05 12.14
C CYS A 199 -4.05 7.89 11.97
N THR A 200 -3.72 7.58 10.72
CA THR A 200 -2.65 6.62 10.37
C THR A 200 -1.26 7.28 10.39
N LEU A 201 -1.18 8.61 10.52
CA LEU A 201 0.06 9.38 10.49
C LEU A 201 0.49 9.90 11.88
N CYS A 202 -0.46 10.11 12.81
CA CYS A 202 -0.18 10.64 14.14
C CYS A 202 -0.98 9.92 15.24
N ASP A 203 -0.72 10.27 16.49
CA ASP A 203 -1.29 9.59 17.66
C ASP A 203 -2.54 10.26 18.23
N ALA A 204 -3.04 11.30 17.56
CA ALA A 204 -4.16 12.08 18.04
C ALA A 204 -5.44 11.24 18.14
N THR A 205 -6.14 11.42 19.26
CA THR A 205 -7.50 10.92 19.40
C THR A 205 -8.50 11.79 18.64
N ARG A 206 -9.71 11.26 18.38
CA ARG A 206 -10.80 12.00 17.73
C ARG A 206 -11.13 13.31 18.45
N LEU A 207 -11.13 13.27 19.79
CA LEU A 207 -11.40 14.44 20.61
C LEU A 207 -10.28 15.49 20.49
N GLU A 208 -9.03 15.08 20.66
CA GLU A 208 -7.87 15.98 20.53
C GLU A 208 -7.81 16.61 19.14
N ALA A 209 -8.02 15.81 18.10
CA ALA A 209 -8.05 16.30 16.72
C ALA A 209 -9.18 17.29 16.47
N SER A 210 -10.36 17.09 17.07
CA SER A 210 -11.49 18.03 16.96
C SER A 210 -11.23 19.39 17.63
N GLN A 211 -10.34 19.43 18.62
CA GLN A 211 -9.97 20.65 19.35
C GLN A 211 -8.82 21.38 18.67
N ASN A 212 -7.79 20.65 18.23
CA ASN A 212 -6.59 21.22 17.65
C ASN A 212 -6.73 21.48 16.14
N LEU A 213 -7.40 20.57 15.42
CA LEU A 213 -7.66 20.57 13.97
C LEU A 213 -6.40 20.51 13.08
N ILE A 214 -5.49 21.48 13.19
CA ILE A 214 -4.44 21.72 12.20
C ILE A 214 -3.01 21.52 12.72
N LEU A 215 -2.75 21.59 14.03
CA LEU A 215 -1.37 21.51 14.56
C LEU A 215 -1.02 20.08 14.96
N HIS A 216 -0.83 19.23 13.97
CA HIS A 216 -0.36 17.85 14.14
C HIS A 216 0.94 17.63 13.37
N SER A 217 1.75 16.67 13.80
CA SER A 217 2.95 16.22 13.08
C SER A 217 2.84 14.73 12.78
N VAL A 218 3.52 14.29 11.72
CA VAL A 218 3.63 12.85 11.40
C VAL A 218 4.57 12.23 12.42
N THR A 219 4.05 11.30 13.22
CA THR A 219 4.81 10.55 14.22
C THR A 219 4.94 9.08 13.83
N ARG A 220 3.85 8.47 13.38
CA ARG A 220 3.79 7.04 13.05
C ARG A 220 4.66 6.71 11.84
N ASN A 221 5.26 5.53 11.90
CA ASN A 221 5.92 4.85 10.79
C ASN A 221 5.94 3.34 11.05
N HIS A 222 6.28 2.56 10.02
CA HIS A 222 6.25 1.11 10.09
C HIS A 222 7.13 0.52 11.21
N ALA A 223 8.35 1.04 11.40
CA ALA A 223 9.27 0.56 12.43
C ALA A 223 8.71 0.82 13.83
N GLU A 224 8.16 2.03 14.06
CA GLU A 224 7.51 2.35 15.33
C GLU A 224 6.27 1.49 15.58
N ASN A 225 5.47 1.19 14.55
CA ASN A 225 4.32 0.30 14.69
C ASN A 225 4.76 -1.12 15.09
N LEU A 226 5.86 -1.64 14.55
CA LEU A 226 6.43 -2.93 14.96
C LEU A 226 6.85 -2.93 16.44
N GLU A 227 7.52 -1.86 16.89
CA GLU A 227 7.91 -1.71 18.30
C GLU A 227 6.69 -1.63 19.21
N ARG A 228 5.66 -0.85 18.82
CA ARG A 228 4.40 -0.73 19.56
C ARG A 228 3.66 -2.06 19.64
N TYR A 229 3.66 -2.85 18.57
CA TYR A 229 3.11 -4.21 18.60
C TYR A 229 3.86 -5.12 19.57
N GLU A 230 5.19 -5.06 19.62
CA GLU A 230 5.95 -5.87 20.59
C GLU A 230 5.66 -5.43 22.03
N VAL A 231 5.43 -4.14 22.30
CA VAL A 231 4.93 -3.66 23.60
C VAL A 231 3.54 -4.19 23.89
N TRP A 232 2.62 -4.16 22.93
CA TRP A 232 1.26 -4.70 23.07
C TRP A 232 1.27 -6.19 23.40
N ARG A 233 2.02 -6.99 22.63
CA ARG A 233 2.08 -8.44 22.78
C ARG A 233 2.77 -8.88 24.07
N SER A 234 3.83 -8.18 24.49
CA SER A 234 4.62 -8.56 25.68
C SER A 234 4.10 -7.95 26.98
N ASN A 235 3.35 -6.86 26.92
CA ASN A 235 2.89 -6.06 28.06
C ASN A 235 3.95 -5.94 29.18
N PRO A 236 5.10 -5.31 28.90
CA PRO A 236 6.23 -5.31 29.83
C PRO A 236 5.97 -4.48 31.10
N TYR A 237 4.92 -3.66 31.09
CA TYR A 237 4.52 -2.80 32.20
C TYR A 237 3.35 -3.37 33.02
N HIS A 238 2.82 -4.54 32.64
CA HIS A 238 1.67 -5.19 33.28
C HIS A 238 0.44 -4.27 33.40
N GLU A 239 0.21 -3.47 32.37
CA GLU A 239 -0.90 -2.51 32.31
C GLU A 239 -2.23 -3.22 32.03
N ALA A 240 -3.33 -2.62 32.48
CA ALA A 240 -4.66 -3.03 32.06
C ALA A 240 -4.87 -2.75 30.56
N VAL A 241 -5.82 -3.43 29.92
CA VAL A 241 -6.01 -3.37 28.47
C VAL A 241 -6.19 -1.95 27.92
N ASP A 242 -6.96 -1.09 28.60
CA ASP A 242 -7.19 0.29 28.16
C ASP A 242 -5.95 1.17 28.32
N GLU A 243 -5.17 0.95 29.37
CA GLU A 243 -3.90 1.65 29.61
C GLU A 243 -2.84 1.23 28.58
N LEU A 244 -2.73 -0.08 28.33
CA LEU A 244 -1.83 -0.64 27.32
C LEU A 244 -2.21 -0.14 25.92
N ARG A 245 -3.51 -0.17 25.57
CA ARG A 245 -4.04 0.39 24.32
C ARG A 245 -3.69 1.87 24.17
N HIS A 246 -3.78 2.63 25.27
CA HIS A 246 -3.40 4.03 25.28
C HIS A 246 -1.89 4.23 25.12
N ARG A 247 -1.06 3.35 25.67
CA ARG A 247 0.40 3.38 25.49
C ARG A 247 0.80 3.14 24.04
N VAL A 248 0.23 2.12 23.41
CA VAL A 248 0.55 1.72 22.03
C VAL A 248 -0.26 2.49 20.97
N LYS A 249 -1.12 3.42 21.40
CA LYS A 249 -1.94 4.28 20.53
C LYS A 249 -2.77 3.47 19.52
N GLY A 250 -3.36 2.36 19.97
CA GLY A 250 -4.21 1.51 19.13
C GLY A 250 -3.48 0.66 18.08
N VAL A 251 -2.17 0.42 18.24
CA VAL A 251 -1.47 -0.66 17.52
C VAL A 251 -1.68 -1.96 18.28
N SER A 252 -2.48 -2.89 17.73
CA SER A 252 -2.86 -4.13 18.41
C SER A 252 -2.67 -5.40 17.56
N ALA A 253 -2.35 -5.23 16.28
CA ALA A 253 -1.96 -6.29 15.37
C ALA A 253 -0.53 -6.05 14.86
N LYS A 254 0.11 -7.10 14.33
CA LYS A 254 1.49 -7.01 13.85
C LYS A 254 1.52 -6.39 12.45
N PRO A 255 2.21 -5.26 12.23
CA PRO A 255 2.43 -4.74 10.88
C PRO A 255 3.17 -5.77 10.02
N PHE A 256 2.78 -5.90 8.75
CA PHE A 256 3.46 -6.81 7.82
C PHE A 256 3.81 -6.19 6.45
N ILE A 257 3.22 -5.05 6.08
CA ILE A 257 3.60 -4.27 4.90
C ILE A 257 4.04 -2.89 5.36
N GLU A 258 5.25 -2.46 4.98
CA GLU A 258 5.70 -1.09 5.19
C GLU A 258 5.00 -0.14 4.20
N THR A 259 4.13 0.71 4.74
CA THR A 259 3.50 1.80 4.00
C THR A 259 4.21 3.13 4.28
N VAL A 260 4.05 4.08 3.38
CA VAL A 260 4.54 5.45 3.61
C VAL A 260 3.41 6.25 4.28
N PRO A 261 3.66 6.90 5.44
CA PRO A 261 2.70 7.79 6.07
C PRO A 261 2.29 8.92 5.10
N SER A 262 1.11 8.76 4.51
CA SER A 262 0.59 9.59 3.43
C SER A 262 -0.94 9.54 3.47
N ILE A 263 -1.56 10.35 2.60
CA ILE A 263 -3.00 10.36 2.37
C ILE A 263 -3.24 9.87 0.95
N ASP A 264 -4.19 8.94 0.78
CA ASP A 264 -4.72 8.65 -0.55
C ASP A 264 -5.68 9.77 -0.97
N ALA A 265 -5.34 10.47 -2.05
CA ALA A 265 -6.10 11.60 -2.54
C ALA A 265 -7.52 11.20 -2.96
N LEU A 266 -7.70 10.03 -3.59
CA LEU A 266 -9.00 9.60 -4.09
C LEU A 266 -9.98 9.37 -2.94
N HIS A 267 -9.61 8.54 -1.96
CA HIS A 267 -10.49 8.27 -0.84
C HIS A 267 -10.65 9.48 0.11
N CYS A 268 -9.64 10.36 0.18
CA CYS A 268 -9.77 11.64 0.88
C CYS A 268 -10.85 12.53 0.25
N ASP A 269 -10.84 12.68 -1.08
CA ASP A 269 -11.85 13.48 -1.80
C ASP A 269 -13.25 12.88 -1.64
N ILE A 270 -13.39 11.55 -1.77
CA ILE A 270 -14.66 10.85 -1.57
C ILE A 270 -15.18 11.06 -0.14
N GLY A 271 -14.30 10.86 0.86
CA GLY A 271 -14.65 11.02 2.27
C GLY A 271 -15.07 12.44 2.62
N ASN A 272 -14.32 13.43 2.14
CA ASN A 272 -14.64 14.85 2.32
C ASN A 272 -15.97 15.19 1.65
N ALA A 273 -16.18 14.81 0.40
CA ALA A 273 -17.43 15.06 -0.31
C ALA A 273 -18.63 14.42 0.41
N ALA A 274 -18.49 13.21 0.94
CA ALA A 274 -19.52 12.56 1.73
C ALA A 274 -19.83 13.29 3.05
N GLU A 275 -18.82 13.88 3.68
CA GLU A 275 -19.02 14.69 4.89
C GLU A 275 -19.71 16.02 4.58
N PHE A 276 -19.31 16.70 3.50
CA PHE A 276 -20.02 17.89 3.00
C PHE A 276 -21.48 17.58 2.64
N TYR A 277 -21.74 16.42 2.04
CA TYR A 277 -23.10 15.96 1.75
C TYR A 277 -23.95 15.85 3.04
N LYS A 278 -23.40 15.29 4.13
CA LYS A 278 -24.10 15.26 5.43
C LYS A 278 -24.29 16.65 6.01
N ILE A 279 -23.28 17.53 5.92
CA ILE A 279 -23.39 18.92 6.38
C ILE A 279 -24.55 19.61 5.65
N PHE A 280 -24.67 19.45 4.34
CA PHE A 280 -25.81 20.03 3.60
C PHE A 280 -27.16 19.50 4.08
N GLN A 281 -27.28 18.20 4.34
CA GLN A 281 -28.50 17.62 4.92
C GLN A 281 -28.81 18.22 6.30
N PHE A 282 -27.80 18.41 7.14
CA PHE A 282 -27.96 18.98 8.48
C PHE A 282 -28.32 20.47 8.45
N GLU A 283 -27.79 21.23 7.49
CA GLU A 283 -28.16 22.64 7.30
C GLU A 283 -29.60 22.78 6.79
N ILE A 284 -30.05 21.93 5.85
CA ILE A 284 -31.44 21.90 5.39
C ILE A 284 -32.40 21.61 6.56
N GLY A 285 -32.04 20.66 7.42
CA GLY A 285 -32.82 20.31 8.62
C GLY A 285 -32.66 21.28 9.80
N GLU A 286 -31.85 22.34 9.65
CA GLU A 286 -31.47 23.27 10.71
C GLU A 286 -31.10 22.55 12.04
N VAL A 287 -30.28 21.50 11.96
CA VAL A 287 -29.96 20.63 13.11
C VAL A 287 -29.32 21.41 14.27
N TYR A 288 -28.67 22.54 13.97
CA TYR A 288 -28.15 23.47 14.98
C TYR A 288 -29.25 24.11 15.85
N LYS A 289 -30.50 24.22 15.37
CA LYS A 289 -31.69 24.65 16.13
C LYS A 289 -32.47 23.49 16.73
N ASN A 290 -32.57 22.38 16.00
CA ASN A 290 -33.22 21.17 16.45
C ASN A 290 -32.20 20.03 16.59
N PRO A 291 -31.61 19.84 17.79
CA PRO A 291 -30.48 18.91 17.96
C PRO A 291 -30.87 17.43 17.90
N SER A 292 -32.17 17.12 17.98
CA SER A 292 -32.67 15.74 18.09
C SER A 292 -33.77 15.43 17.07
N PRO A 293 -33.53 15.60 15.75
CA PRO A 293 -34.51 15.26 14.74
C PRO A 293 -34.63 13.73 14.62
N THR A 294 -35.84 13.27 14.35
CA THR A 294 -36.17 11.85 14.14
C THR A 294 -35.46 11.29 12.91
N LYS A 295 -35.36 9.96 12.82
CA LYS A 295 -34.75 9.29 11.66
C LYS A 295 -35.52 9.58 10.37
N GLU A 296 -36.84 9.69 10.45
CA GLU A 296 -37.73 10.01 9.35
C GLU A 296 -37.53 11.46 8.89
N GLU A 297 -37.32 12.40 9.81
CA GLU A 297 -36.98 13.79 9.48
C GLU A 297 -35.63 13.90 8.79
N ARG A 298 -34.61 13.16 9.24
CA ARG A 298 -33.29 13.14 8.57
C ARG A 298 -33.31 12.48 7.19
N LYS A 299 -34.27 11.59 6.95
CA LYS A 299 -34.44 10.89 5.66
C LYS A 299 -35.18 11.73 4.62
N ARG A 300 -36.07 12.61 5.06
CA ARG A 300 -36.81 13.54 4.18
C ARG A 300 -35.89 14.64 3.70
#